data_AF-A0AAV1UCX8-F1
#
_entry.id   AF-A0AAV1UCX8-F1
#
_cell.length_a   1.000
_cell.length_b   1.000
_cell.length_c   1.000
_cell.angle_alpha   90.00
_cell.angle_beta   90.00
_cell.angle_gamma   90.00
#
_symmetry.space_group_name_H-M   'P 1'
#
loop_
_entity.id
_entity.type
_entity.pdbx_description
1 polymer ?
#
loop_
_entity_poly.entity_id
_entity_poly.type
_entity_poly.pdbx_seq_one_letter_code
_entity_poly.pdbx_strand_id
1 'polypeptide(L)'
;MARSFKSGKHSGNASSSSSSSSLFSKLPERLDLSEKVKNTLRRRIAHAVEDVLDSMMQEGTEDSNWRGKMQKDGIAYYEDRESVSKTQTRFCCVDSTEAAVEDVVSLFVVSDTDMLLQRCRILYDNVIDARILNVLECPSEEHPMRSSYIRYTAFKGRTMQRKRDMCVVVSTDVIQCPDGSTVGYCVWDSLNLLEISQLHTPHGFVRTRMSRSGYFVQNSGLIDAKTKVVYIVGIEAGGLAPRLSARYYMPRFGEVLGRITTHLRSRQLDPSTFIDQSRWADKEAAEFCQCCSKHFGAVKLLDTRRYNCVSCGDVICHACHHVEEVHVSDADKAKVGICVGCRTRDGGRRLSRWSRWSTSFSSSSTTSSGVSLSM
;
A
#
# COMPACT_ATOMS: atom_id res chain seq x y z
N MET A 1 -19.76 67.63 -29.02
CA MET A 1 -20.52 66.81 -28.06
C MET A 1 -19.93 65.40 -28.08
N ALA A 2 -18.85 65.14 -27.33
CA ALA A 2 -18.86 64.66 -25.94
C ALA A 2 -19.41 63.23 -25.81
N ARG A 3 -18.52 62.23 -25.65
CA ARG A 3 -18.26 61.59 -24.35
C ARG A 3 -17.10 60.59 -24.40
N SER A 4 -16.29 60.71 -23.36
CA SER A 4 -15.08 59.97 -23.01
C SER A 4 -15.39 58.52 -22.60
N PHE A 5 -14.61 57.57 -23.11
CA PHE A 5 -14.60 56.18 -22.65
C PHE A 5 -13.69 56.04 -21.43
N LYS A 6 -14.29 55.70 -20.29
CA LYS A 6 -13.58 55.39 -19.03
C LYS A 6 -12.88 54.04 -19.12
N SER A 7 -11.58 54.05 -18.82
CA SER A 7 -10.77 52.89 -18.50
C SER A 7 -11.25 52.24 -17.19
N GLY A 8 -11.59 50.95 -17.26
CA GLY A 8 -11.95 50.10 -16.12
C GLY A 8 -10.73 49.32 -15.63
N LYS A 9 -10.41 49.46 -14.34
CA LYS A 9 -9.34 48.77 -13.62
C LYS A 9 -9.49 47.25 -13.69
N HIS A 10 -8.46 46.57 -14.17
CA HIS A 10 -8.22 45.16 -13.87
C HIS A 10 -7.64 45.03 -12.46
N SER A 11 -8.45 44.53 -11.52
CA SER A 11 -7.98 44.09 -10.20
C SER A 11 -7.26 42.76 -10.37
N GLY A 12 -5.97 42.74 -10.02
CA GLY A 12 -5.14 41.54 -10.01
C GLY A 12 -5.59 40.56 -8.92
N ASN A 13 -5.74 39.30 -9.31
CA ASN A 13 -5.84 38.19 -8.37
C ASN A 13 -4.45 37.91 -7.80
N ALA A 14 -4.23 38.35 -6.56
CA ALA A 14 -3.06 37.98 -5.78
C ALA A 14 -3.15 36.50 -5.38
N SER A 15 -2.10 35.78 -5.75
CA SER A 15 -1.74 34.41 -5.42
C SER A 15 -1.91 34.05 -3.94
N SER A 16 -2.60 32.94 -3.69
CA SER A 16 -2.89 32.33 -2.39
C SER A 16 -1.75 31.45 -1.84
N SER A 17 -0.52 31.96 -1.78
CA SER A 17 0.65 31.21 -1.30
C SER A 17 1.00 31.43 0.19
N SER A 18 0.26 32.26 0.91
CA SER A 18 0.65 32.73 2.26
C SER A 18 0.06 31.97 3.45
N SER A 19 -0.80 30.96 3.24
CA SER A 19 -1.57 30.32 4.33
C SER A 19 -1.00 28.99 4.84
N SER A 20 -0.02 28.38 4.16
CA SER A 20 0.63 27.14 4.62
C SER A 20 1.78 27.39 5.61
N SER A 21 2.48 28.52 5.50
CA SER A 21 3.68 28.82 6.30
C SER A 21 3.38 29.10 7.77
N SER A 22 2.19 29.64 8.10
CA SER A 22 1.84 30.00 9.48
C SER A 22 1.42 28.81 10.35
N LEU A 23 0.98 27.70 9.77
CA LEU A 23 0.46 26.54 10.50
C LEU A 23 1.56 25.66 11.13
N PHE A 24 2.75 25.65 10.53
CA PHE A 24 3.88 24.82 10.93
C PHE A 24 5.06 25.61 11.49
N SER A 25 4.91 26.93 11.71
CA SER A 25 6.00 27.84 12.11
C SER A 25 6.68 27.51 13.44
N LYS A 26 6.11 26.59 14.23
CA LYS A 26 6.67 26.14 15.53
C LYS A 26 7.27 24.73 15.50
N LEU A 27 7.17 23.99 14.39
CA LEU A 27 7.79 22.68 14.30
C LEU A 27 9.24 22.85 13.81
N PRO A 28 10.25 22.33 14.53
CA PRO A 28 11.62 22.42 14.08
C PRO A 28 11.81 21.67 12.75
N GLU A 29 12.65 22.21 11.87
CA GLU A 29 12.99 21.57 10.59
C GLU A 29 13.76 20.27 10.82
N ARG A 30 14.65 20.26 11.82
CA ARG A 30 15.34 19.08 12.33
C ARG A 30 15.36 19.09 13.86
N LEU A 31 15.30 17.91 14.46
CA LEU A 31 15.52 17.70 15.88
C LEU A 31 17.00 17.50 16.12
N ASP A 32 17.60 18.37 16.94
CA ASP A 32 18.91 18.11 17.50
C ASP A 32 18.75 17.22 18.75
N LEU A 33 19.42 16.07 18.74
CA LEU A 33 19.26 15.03 19.76
C LEU A 33 20.64 14.57 20.24
N SER A 34 20.79 14.44 21.55
CA SER A 34 21.99 13.83 22.13
C SER A 34 22.11 12.36 21.72
N GLU A 35 23.35 11.85 21.62
CA GLU A 35 23.58 10.43 21.30
C GLU A 35 22.91 9.47 22.30
N LYS A 36 22.79 9.86 23.57
CA LYS A 36 22.05 9.08 24.58
C LYS A 36 20.58 8.90 24.19
N VAL A 37 19.93 9.96 23.70
CA VAL A 37 18.53 9.91 23.25
C VAL A 37 18.41 9.10 21.97
N LYS A 38 19.32 9.30 20.99
CA LYS A 38 19.35 8.50 19.76
C LYS A 38 19.50 7.00 20.06
N ASN A 39 20.40 6.62 20.96
CA ASN A 39 20.60 5.22 21.36
C ASN A 39 19.37 4.63 22.07
N THR A 40 18.69 5.42 22.90
CA THR A 40 17.42 5.00 23.51
C THR A 40 16.35 4.74 22.46
N LEU A 41 16.23 5.62 21.46
CA LEU A 41 15.28 5.47 20.36
C LEU A 41 15.60 4.25 19.50
N ARG A 42 16.88 4.02 19.14
CA ARG A 42 17.34 2.84 18.39
C ARG A 42 16.96 1.55 19.12
N ARG A 43 17.24 1.45 20.42
CA ARG A 43 16.88 0.27 21.22
C ARG A 43 15.37 0.03 21.27
N ARG A 44 14.60 1.09 21.45
CA ARG A 44 13.14 0.99 21.53
C ARG A 44 12.52 0.55 20.21
N ILE A 45 12.98 1.11 19.08
CA ILE A 45 12.45 0.69 17.78
C ILE A 45 12.88 -0.74 17.44
N ALA A 46 14.08 -1.18 17.85
CA ALA A 46 14.51 -2.57 17.70
C ALA A 46 13.58 -3.55 18.45
N HIS A 47 13.25 -3.27 19.71
CA HIS A 47 12.27 -4.08 20.46
C HIS A 47 10.88 -4.09 19.80
N ALA A 48 10.44 -2.96 19.26
CA ALA A 48 9.17 -2.89 18.54
C ALA A 48 9.19 -3.70 17.23
N VAL A 49 10.35 -3.80 16.57
CA VAL A 49 10.55 -4.66 15.40
C VAL A 49 10.46 -6.13 15.80
N GLU A 50 11.18 -6.55 16.84
CA GLU A 50 11.14 -7.91 17.39
C GLU A 50 9.68 -8.32 17.71
N ASP A 51 8.96 -7.50 18.47
CA ASP A 51 7.54 -7.74 18.81
C ASP A 51 6.65 -7.89 17.56
N VAL A 52 6.93 -7.12 16.50
CA VAL A 52 6.18 -7.19 15.24
C VAL A 52 6.49 -8.47 14.50
N LEU A 53 7.76 -8.82 14.34
CA LEU A 53 8.21 -10.03 13.65
C LEU A 53 7.67 -11.28 14.35
N ASP A 54 7.80 -11.37 15.67
CA ASP A 54 7.29 -12.49 16.47
C ASP A 54 5.77 -12.66 16.31
N SER A 55 5.03 -11.55 16.20
CA SER A 55 3.57 -11.58 16.03
C SER A 55 3.10 -11.92 14.61
N MET A 56 4.01 -11.96 13.63
CA MET A 56 3.68 -12.11 12.20
C MET A 56 4.28 -13.35 11.53
N MET A 57 5.40 -13.85 12.06
CA MET A 57 6.12 -14.99 11.49
C MET A 57 5.48 -16.35 11.83
N GLN A 58 4.42 -16.39 12.62
CA GLN A 58 3.66 -17.63 12.87
C GLN A 58 2.92 -18.08 11.59
N GLU A 59 2.75 -19.41 11.42
CA GLU A 59 2.10 -20.01 10.24
C GLU A 59 0.61 -19.64 10.17
N GLY A 60 0.32 -18.47 9.61
CA GLY A 60 -1.03 -17.93 9.43
C GLY A 60 -1.29 -16.67 10.27
N THR A 61 -1.94 -15.67 9.66
CA THR A 61 -2.40 -14.47 10.40
C THR A 61 -3.66 -14.76 11.22
N GLU A 62 -4.26 -15.96 11.14
CA GLU A 62 -5.30 -16.39 12.09
C GLU A 62 -4.69 -17.38 13.05
N ASP A 63 -4.35 -16.91 14.24
CA ASP A 63 -3.66 -17.68 15.27
C ASP A 63 -4.24 -17.34 16.66
N SER A 64 -3.45 -17.60 17.71
CA SER A 64 -3.78 -17.20 19.09
C SER A 64 -3.83 -15.69 19.31
N ASN A 65 -3.20 -14.90 18.44
CA ASN A 65 -2.99 -13.46 18.59
C ASN A 65 -3.98 -12.65 17.75
N TRP A 66 -4.42 -13.19 16.60
CA TRP A 66 -5.21 -12.46 15.62
C TRP A 66 -6.56 -13.13 15.36
N ARG A 67 -7.60 -12.31 15.21
CA ARG A 67 -8.97 -12.76 14.94
C ARG A 67 -9.48 -12.14 13.65
N GLY A 68 -9.82 -12.96 12.67
CA GLY A 68 -10.46 -12.52 11.44
C GLY A 68 -11.74 -11.74 11.69
N LYS A 69 -11.94 -10.65 10.93
CA LYS A 69 -13.10 -9.76 11.05
C LYS A 69 -13.89 -9.62 9.77
N MET A 70 -13.21 -9.31 8.68
CA MET A 70 -13.86 -9.10 7.38
C MET A 70 -12.84 -9.25 6.26
N GLN A 71 -13.36 -9.38 5.04
CA GLN A 71 -12.61 -9.22 3.81
C GLN A 71 -13.34 -8.19 2.93
N LYS A 72 -12.59 -7.24 2.37
CA LYS A 72 -13.14 -6.20 1.50
C LYS A 72 -12.10 -5.81 0.45
N ASP A 73 -12.51 -5.73 -0.81
CA ASP A 73 -11.66 -5.30 -1.94
C ASP A 73 -10.34 -6.09 -2.06
N GLY A 74 -10.37 -7.39 -1.73
CA GLY A 74 -9.18 -8.27 -1.72
C GLY A 74 -8.36 -8.22 -0.44
N ILE A 75 -8.64 -7.28 0.46
CA ILE A 75 -7.91 -7.08 1.72
C ILE A 75 -8.62 -7.83 2.85
N ALA A 76 -7.87 -8.65 3.58
CA ALA A 76 -8.33 -9.33 4.79
C ALA A 76 -8.00 -8.49 6.04
N TYR A 77 -8.91 -8.45 7.01
CA TYR A 77 -8.78 -7.63 8.22
C TYR A 77 -8.83 -8.50 9.46
N TYR A 78 -7.88 -8.27 10.38
CA TYR A 78 -7.76 -8.99 11.63
C TYR A 78 -7.71 -8.01 12.80
N GLU A 79 -8.32 -8.36 13.92
CA GLU A 79 -8.18 -7.63 15.18
C GLU A 79 -7.31 -8.44 16.14
N ASP A 80 -6.47 -7.76 16.92
CA ASP A 80 -5.72 -8.40 17.98
C ASP A 80 -6.70 -8.99 19.02
N ARG A 81 -6.46 -10.24 19.43
CA ARG A 81 -7.29 -10.97 20.39
C ARG A 81 -7.10 -10.42 21.80
N GLU A 82 -5.92 -9.93 22.11
CA GLU A 82 -5.62 -9.29 23.37
C GLU A 82 -5.65 -7.77 23.19
N SER A 83 -6.52 -7.09 23.93
CA SER A 83 -6.48 -5.64 23.96
C SER A 83 -5.18 -5.21 24.64
N VAL A 84 -4.25 -4.62 23.87
CA VAL A 84 -2.97 -4.10 24.40
C VAL A 84 -3.19 -3.17 25.60
N SER A 85 -4.28 -2.38 25.59
CA SER A 85 -4.81 -1.68 26.76
C SER A 85 -6.27 -1.26 26.57
N LYS A 86 -6.93 -0.72 27.62
CA LYS A 86 -8.33 -0.25 27.56
C LYS A 86 -8.57 0.89 26.56
N THR A 87 -7.52 1.62 26.16
CA THR A 87 -7.58 2.81 25.30
C THR A 87 -6.96 2.61 23.92
N GLN A 88 -6.39 1.43 23.67
CA GLN A 88 -5.58 1.13 22.50
C GLN A 88 -6.24 0.04 21.68
N THR A 89 -6.34 0.29 20.38
CA THR A 89 -6.81 -0.69 19.41
C THR A 89 -5.62 -1.19 18.61
N ARG A 90 -5.47 -2.52 18.48
CA ARG A 90 -4.51 -3.15 17.58
C ARG A 90 -5.23 -4.03 16.56
N PHE A 91 -4.91 -3.83 15.29
CA PHE A 91 -5.47 -4.55 14.17
C PHE A 91 -4.46 -4.62 13.03
N CYS A 92 -4.69 -5.49 12.04
CA CYS A 92 -3.91 -5.49 10.81
C CYS A 92 -4.79 -5.70 9.57
N CYS A 93 -4.28 -5.23 8.44
CA CYS A 93 -4.84 -5.45 7.11
C CYS A 93 -3.82 -6.28 6.31
N VAL A 94 -4.28 -7.27 5.57
CA VAL A 94 -3.42 -8.19 4.80
C VAL A 94 -3.84 -8.18 3.34
N ASP A 95 -2.87 -8.00 2.46
CA ASP A 95 -2.99 -8.11 1.01
C ASP A 95 -1.77 -8.87 0.46
N SER A 96 -1.75 -9.11 -0.85
CA SER A 96 -0.63 -9.76 -1.53
C SER A 96 -0.27 -9.02 -2.82
N THR A 97 1.00 -9.09 -3.21
CA THR A 97 1.53 -8.48 -4.43
C THR A 97 2.52 -9.41 -5.12
N GLU A 98 2.70 -9.22 -6.44
CA GLU A 98 3.74 -9.91 -7.22
C GLU A 98 5.11 -9.22 -7.08
N ALA A 99 5.16 -8.03 -6.46
CA ALA A 99 6.41 -7.30 -6.25
C ALA A 99 7.33 -8.00 -5.24
N ALA A 100 8.64 -7.84 -5.41
CA ALA A 100 9.63 -8.35 -4.47
C ALA A 100 9.48 -7.69 -3.09
N VAL A 101 10.00 -8.34 -2.05
CA VAL A 101 9.97 -7.80 -0.68
C VAL A 101 10.70 -6.46 -0.62
N GLU A 102 11.85 -6.39 -1.29
CA GLU A 102 12.69 -5.20 -1.42
C GLU A 102 11.94 -4.04 -2.10
N ASP A 103 11.14 -4.32 -3.13
CA ASP A 103 10.35 -3.29 -3.81
C ASP A 103 9.33 -2.65 -2.87
N VAL A 104 8.68 -3.46 -2.03
CA VAL A 104 7.73 -2.97 -1.01
C VAL A 104 8.47 -2.14 0.04
N VAL A 105 9.58 -2.65 0.59
CA VAL A 105 10.34 -1.96 1.64
C VAL A 105 10.98 -0.67 1.12
N SER A 106 11.42 -0.62 -0.14
CA SER A 106 12.01 0.56 -0.78
C SER A 106 11.09 1.80 -0.78
N LEU A 107 9.77 1.61 -0.64
CA LEU A 107 8.81 2.71 -0.49
C LEU A 107 9.00 3.50 0.82
N PHE A 108 9.67 2.89 1.81
CA PHE A 108 9.85 3.45 3.15
C PHE A 108 11.31 3.82 3.47
N VAL A 109 12.26 3.38 2.64
CA VAL A 109 13.66 3.81 2.72
C VAL A 109 13.76 5.19 2.09
N VAL A 110 14.09 6.21 2.89
CA VAL A 110 14.07 7.62 2.46
C VAL A 110 15.38 8.34 2.76
N SER A 111 15.90 9.08 1.78
CA SER A 111 17.13 9.90 1.86
C SER A 111 16.88 11.27 2.47
N ASP A 112 15.71 11.86 2.18
CA ASP A 112 15.37 13.23 2.50
C ASP A 112 13.86 13.43 2.64
N THR A 113 13.50 14.65 3.06
CA THR A 113 12.13 15.07 3.31
C THR A 113 11.27 15.09 2.03
N ASP A 114 11.84 15.44 0.88
CA ASP A 114 11.10 15.53 -0.37
C ASP A 114 10.70 14.13 -0.86
N MET A 115 11.62 13.18 -0.81
CA MET A 115 11.32 11.79 -1.11
C MET A 115 10.32 11.21 -0.11
N LEU A 116 10.46 11.47 1.20
CA LEU A 116 9.46 11.06 2.19
C LEU A 116 8.06 11.59 1.86
N LEU A 117 7.96 12.87 1.49
CA LEU A 117 6.68 13.48 1.14
C LEU A 117 6.09 12.88 -0.14
N GLN A 118 6.92 12.61 -1.16
CA GLN A 118 6.52 11.91 -2.37
C GLN A 118 5.98 10.51 -2.06
N ARG A 119 6.68 9.73 -1.22
CA ARG A 119 6.23 8.40 -0.78
C ARG A 119 4.93 8.48 0.02
N CYS A 120 4.81 9.43 0.94
CA CYS A 120 3.58 9.67 1.70
C CYS A 120 2.38 10.00 0.79
N ARG A 121 2.56 10.68 -0.34
CA ARG A 121 1.48 10.97 -1.30
C ARG A 121 0.98 9.75 -2.05
N ILE A 122 1.80 8.70 -2.18
CA ILE A 122 1.36 7.40 -2.70
C ILE A 122 0.41 6.73 -1.69
N LEU A 123 0.81 6.76 -0.43
CA LEU A 123 0.11 6.10 0.69
C LEU A 123 -1.20 6.83 1.06
N TYR A 124 -1.13 8.16 1.16
CA TYR A 124 -2.14 9.00 1.79
C TYR A 124 -2.57 10.16 0.87
N ASP A 125 -3.86 10.22 0.56
CA ASP A 125 -4.52 11.29 -0.20
C ASP A 125 -4.70 12.57 0.60
N ASN A 126 -4.68 12.46 1.92
CA ASN A 126 -4.91 13.56 2.84
C ASN A 126 -3.64 14.06 3.52
N VAL A 127 -2.44 13.63 3.08
CA VAL A 127 -1.18 14.17 3.62
C VAL A 127 -1.08 15.68 3.34
N ILE A 128 -0.71 16.45 4.36
CA ILE A 128 -0.44 17.89 4.27
C ILE A 128 1.06 18.11 4.18
N ASP A 129 1.80 17.45 5.07
CA ASP A 129 3.23 17.66 5.27
C ASP A 129 3.85 16.35 5.80
N ALA A 130 5.11 16.14 5.49
CA ALA A 130 5.91 15.03 5.99
C ALA A 130 7.37 15.48 6.01
N ARG A 131 8.09 15.24 7.11
CA ARG A 131 9.47 15.69 7.27
C ARG A 131 10.31 14.66 8.01
N ILE A 132 11.55 14.49 7.57
CA ILE A 132 12.57 13.77 8.34
C ILE A 132 13.12 14.75 9.38
N LEU A 133 12.86 14.47 10.66
CA LEU A 133 13.31 15.30 11.76
C LEU A 133 14.73 14.94 12.20
N ASN A 134 15.12 13.67 12.13
CA ASN A 134 16.47 13.22 12.45
C ASN A 134 16.75 11.88 11.76
N VAL A 135 17.98 11.64 11.33
CA VAL A 135 18.41 10.35 10.79
C VAL A 135 19.23 9.63 11.85
N LEU A 136 18.78 8.44 12.25
CA LEU A 136 19.45 7.60 13.25
C LEU A 136 20.39 6.58 12.60
N GLU A 137 20.07 6.12 11.40
CA GLU A 137 20.85 5.17 10.62
C GLU A 137 20.50 5.33 9.14
N CYS A 138 21.53 5.44 8.31
CA CYS A 138 21.39 5.48 6.85
C CYS A 138 21.59 4.08 6.27
N PRO A 139 20.95 3.76 5.12
CA PRO A 139 21.32 2.61 4.32
C PRO A 139 22.81 2.57 3.99
N SER A 140 23.39 1.36 4.01
CA SER A 140 24.76 1.10 3.54
C SER A 140 24.74 0.29 2.24
N GLU A 141 25.90 0.10 1.61
CA GLU A 141 26.02 -0.76 0.42
C GLU A 141 25.70 -2.23 0.75
N GLU A 142 26.11 -2.70 1.93
CA GLU A 142 25.86 -4.05 2.41
C GLU A 142 24.41 -4.27 2.87
N HIS A 143 23.79 -3.21 3.40
CA HIS A 143 22.42 -3.23 3.91
C HIS A 143 21.59 -2.08 3.32
N PRO A 144 21.23 -2.16 2.02
CA PRO A 144 20.59 -1.05 1.30
C PRO A 144 19.15 -0.77 1.77
N MET A 145 18.51 -1.72 2.46
CA MET A 145 17.17 -1.56 3.01
C MET A 145 17.16 -1.21 4.50
N ARG A 146 18.32 -1.25 5.17
CA ARG A 146 18.43 -0.96 6.60
C ARG A 146 18.48 0.54 6.83
N SER A 147 17.47 1.10 7.48
CA SER A 147 17.46 2.52 7.84
C SER A 147 16.69 2.76 9.12
N SER A 148 17.06 3.81 9.86
CA SER A 148 16.30 4.27 11.01
C SER A 148 16.24 5.80 11.04
N TYR A 149 15.06 6.36 11.22
CA TYR A 149 14.88 7.81 11.18
C TYR A 149 13.66 8.25 11.99
N ILE A 150 13.63 9.52 12.38
CA ILE A 150 12.50 10.15 13.03
C ILE A 150 11.74 10.95 11.98
N ARG A 151 10.43 10.70 11.85
CA ARG A 151 9.58 11.48 10.95
C ARG A 151 8.41 12.15 11.65
N TYR A 152 8.08 13.31 11.13
CA TYR A 152 6.81 13.99 11.32
C TYR A 152 5.92 13.76 10.10
N THR A 153 4.62 13.56 10.30
CA THR A 153 3.64 13.63 9.22
C THR A 153 2.35 14.26 9.69
N ALA A 154 1.75 15.09 8.85
CA ALA A 154 0.52 15.82 9.09
C ALA A 154 -0.55 15.42 8.07
N PHE A 155 -1.79 15.30 8.53
CA PHE A 155 -2.93 14.87 7.74
C PHE A 155 -4.10 15.84 7.86
N LYS A 156 -4.78 16.09 6.75
CA LYS A 156 -6.08 16.77 6.74
C LYS A 156 -7.08 15.88 7.46
N GLY A 157 -7.88 16.49 8.33
CA GLY A 157 -9.05 15.83 8.88
C GLY A 157 -10.04 15.51 7.75
N ARG A 158 -10.70 14.36 7.84
CA ARG A 158 -11.83 14.04 6.95
C ARG A 158 -13.11 14.65 7.53
N THR A 159 -13.90 15.31 6.68
CA THR A 159 -15.14 16.01 7.03
C THR A 159 -14.99 16.97 8.22
N MET A 160 -15.58 16.64 9.37
CA MET A 160 -15.61 17.47 10.58
C MET A 160 -14.49 17.10 11.58
N GLN A 161 -13.59 16.19 11.22
CA GLN A 161 -12.48 15.82 12.10
C GLN A 161 -11.40 16.91 12.13
N ARG A 162 -10.78 17.10 13.29
CA ARG A 162 -9.57 17.92 13.40
C ARG A 162 -8.44 17.32 12.58
N LYS A 163 -7.50 18.17 12.16
CA LYS A 163 -6.24 17.72 11.53
C LYS A 163 -5.48 16.83 12.51
N ARG A 164 -4.71 15.88 11.99
CA ARG A 164 -3.92 14.96 12.82
C ARG A 164 -2.46 15.03 12.44
N ASP A 165 -1.59 14.88 13.41
CA ASP A 165 -0.16 14.72 13.20
C ASP A 165 0.35 13.48 13.93
N MET A 166 1.50 12.96 13.51
CA MET A 166 2.24 11.94 14.23
C MET A 166 3.74 12.24 14.17
N CYS A 167 4.43 11.93 15.25
CA CYS A 167 5.89 11.96 15.36
C CYS A 167 6.35 10.57 15.78
N VAL A 168 7.08 9.89 14.92
CA VAL A 168 7.45 8.48 15.11
C VAL A 168 8.92 8.26 14.81
N VAL A 169 9.54 7.32 15.53
CA VAL A 169 10.79 6.68 15.10
C VAL A 169 10.41 5.52 14.19
N VAL A 170 11.12 5.38 13.07
CA VAL A 170 10.90 4.36 12.03
C VAL A 170 12.18 3.54 11.91
N SER A 171 12.03 2.23 11.69
CA SER A 171 13.10 1.32 11.29
C SER A 171 12.64 0.48 10.09
N THR A 172 13.54 0.26 9.14
CA THR A 172 13.32 -0.59 7.97
C THR A 172 14.45 -1.58 7.83
N ASP A 173 14.17 -2.77 7.30
CA ASP A 173 15.19 -3.70 6.81
C ASP A 173 14.56 -4.79 5.92
N VAL A 174 15.42 -5.54 5.25
CA VAL A 174 15.10 -6.82 4.60
C VAL A 174 16.06 -7.89 5.11
N ILE A 175 15.49 -9.01 5.52
CA ILE A 175 16.15 -10.16 6.12
C ILE A 175 15.93 -11.36 5.20
N GLN A 176 17.03 -12.01 4.81
CA GLN A 176 16.98 -13.30 4.14
C GLN A 176 16.98 -14.40 5.20
N CYS A 177 15.95 -15.24 5.19
CA CYS A 177 15.79 -16.30 6.16
C CYS A 177 16.53 -17.58 5.71
N PRO A 178 17.02 -18.42 6.65
CA PRO A 178 17.71 -19.67 6.31
C PRO A 178 16.84 -20.68 5.55
N ASP A 179 15.52 -20.57 5.64
CA ASP A 179 14.55 -21.43 4.93
C ASP A 179 14.32 -21.00 3.47
N GLY A 180 15.02 -19.96 3.01
CA GLY A 180 14.88 -19.40 1.66
C GLY A 180 13.76 -18.36 1.53
N SER A 181 13.01 -18.09 2.60
CA SER A 181 12.05 -16.98 2.61
C SER A 181 12.75 -15.63 2.76
N THR A 182 12.09 -14.57 2.28
CA THR A 182 12.54 -13.19 2.46
C THR A 182 11.52 -12.45 3.31
N VAL A 183 11.97 -11.77 4.35
CA VAL A 183 11.14 -10.96 5.25
C VAL A 183 11.60 -9.52 5.20
N GLY A 184 10.68 -8.58 5.00
CA GLY A 184 10.93 -7.16 5.01
C GLY A 184 10.04 -6.47 6.02
N TYR A 185 10.51 -5.36 6.58
CA TYR A 185 9.70 -4.57 7.49
C TYR A 185 9.91 -3.06 7.35
N CYS A 186 8.88 -2.32 7.74
CA CYS A 186 8.94 -0.90 8.05
C CYS A 186 8.11 -0.69 9.32
N VAL A 187 8.75 -0.65 10.48
CA VAL A 187 8.09 -0.53 11.78
C VAL A 187 8.30 0.87 12.32
N TRP A 188 7.30 1.40 13.00
CA TRP A 188 7.38 2.67 13.66
C TRP A 188 6.63 2.72 14.99
N ASP A 189 7.13 3.60 15.85
CA ASP A 189 6.66 3.79 17.21
C ASP A 189 6.62 5.29 17.53
N SER A 190 5.58 5.75 18.23
CA SER A 190 5.50 7.16 18.62
C SER A 190 6.59 7.53 19.61
N LEU A 191 7.16 8.72 19.44
CA LEU A 191 8.16 9.28 20.34
C LEU A 191 7.52 9.51 21.73
N ASN A 192 7.65 8.54 22.62
CA ASN A 192 7.22 8.65 24.03
C ASN A 192 8.45 8.86 24.92
N LEU A 193 9.21 9.93 24.68
CA LEU A 193 10.33 10.32 25.54
C LEU A 193 10.02 11.68 26.17
N LEU A 194 10.19 11.80 27.48
CA LEU A 194 10.01 13.07 28.21
C LEU A 194 10.91 14.16 27.65
N GLU A 195 12.13 13.80 27.20
CA GLU A 195 13.09 14.72 26.59
C GLU A 195 12.64 15.24 25.21
N ILE A 196 11.77 14.51 24.51
CA ILE A 196 11.22 14.86 23.17
C ILE A 196 9.75 15.32 23.27
N SER A 197 9.16 15.29 24.47
CA SER A 197 7.76 15.65 24.74
C SER A 197 7.43 17.11 24.43
N GLN A 198 8.44 17.92 24.13
CA GLN A 198 8.33 19.32 23.74
C GLN A 198 8.05 19.53 22.24
N LEU A 199 7.90 18.47 21.43
CA LEU A 199 7.35 18.61 20.07
C LEU A 199 5.89 19.08 20.16
N HIS A 200 5.72 20.39 20.26
CA HIS A 200 4.43 21.05 20.35
C HIS A 200 3.51 20.56 19.24
N THR A 201 2.36 20.01 19.64
CA THR A 201 1.28 19.74 18.71
C THR A 201 0.87 21.06 18.05
N PRO A 202 0.94 21.18 16.72
CA PRO A 202 0.57 22.42 16.06
C PRO A 202 -0.87 22.82 16.38
N HIS A 203 -1.16 24.12 16.40
CA HIS A 203 -2.49 24.59 16.74
C HIS A 203 -3.55 24.04 15.77
N GLY A 204 -4.63 23.47 16.33
CA GLY A 204 -5.70 22.84 15.54
C GLY A 204 -5.43 21.40 15.12
N PHE A 205 -4.28 20.82 15.49
CA PHE A 205 -3.96 19.41 15.30
C PHE A 205 -4.25 18.58 16.55
N VAL A 206 -4.51 17.29 16.34
CA VAL A 206 -4.57 16.26 17.37
C VAL A 206 -3.46 15.24 17.10
N ARG A 207 -2.52 15.12 18.05
CA ARG A 207 -1.43 14.16 17.97
C ARG A 207 -1.96 12.74 18.08
N THR A 208 -1.78 11.97 17.01
CA THR A 208 -2.01 10.54 16.99
C THR A 208 -0.83 9.83 17.64
N ARG A 209 -1.13 8.92 18.56
CA ARG A 209 -0.15 8.00 19.14
C ARG A 209 -0.33 6.62 18.53
N MET A 210 0.76 6.13 17.95
CA MET A 210 0.90 4.81 17.35
C MET A 210 1.97 4.00 18.08
N SER A 211 1.76 2.70 18.16
CA SER A 211 2.62 1.73 18.82
C SER A 211 2.76 0.48 17.94
N ARG A 212 3.97 -0.08 17.80
CA ARG A 212 4.28 -1.31 17.07
C ARG A 212 3.50 -1.40 15.76
N SER A 213 3.46 -0.27 15.07
CA SER A 213 2.71 -0.10 13.83
C SER A 213 3.69 -0.18 12.69
N GLY A 214 3.27 -0.71 11.55
CA GLY A 214 4.25 -0.98 10.52
C GLY A 214 3.75 -1.81 9.37
N TYR A 215 4.63 -2.02 8.42
CA TYR A 215 4.49 -3.03 7.40
C TYR A 215 5.36 -4.23 7.77
N PHE A 216 4.77 -5.41 7.69
CA PHE A 216 5.46 -6.69 7.62
C PHE A 216 5.24 -7.26 6.23
N VAL A 217 6.31 -7.71 5.60
CA VAL A 217 6.32 -8.17 4.22
C VAL A 217 7.03 -9.51 4.16
N GLN A 218 6.46 -10.49 3.48
CA GLN A 218 7.06 -11.82 3.42
C GLN A 218 6.82 -12.48 2.08
N ASN A 219 7.86 -13.06 1.50
CA ASN A 219 7.77 -14.00 0.40
C ASN A 219 8.37 -15.33 0.85
N SER A 220 7.70 -16.45 0.57
CA SER A 220 8.15 -17.78 1.00
C SER A 220 9.32 -18.33 0.19
N GLY A 221 9.70 -17.69 -0.92
CA GLY A 221 10.73 -18.19 -1.84
C GLY A 221 10.26 -19.36 -2.72
N LEU A 222 9.01 -19.82 -2.55
CA LEU A 222 8.43 -20.85 -3.41
C LEU A 222 8.16 -20.28 -4.81
N ILE A 223 8.21 -21.16 -5.82
CA ILE A 223 7.92 -20.78 -7.21
C ILE A 223 6.50 -20.21 -7.30
N ASP A 224 6.35 -19.08 -7.98
CA ASP A 224 5.10 -18.33 -8.14
C ASP A 224 4.46 -17.86 -6.82
N ALA A 225 5.20 -17.84 -5.71
CA ALA A 225 4.71 -17.32 -4.44
C ALA A 225 4.56 -15.80 -4.50
N LYS A 226 3.36 -15.33 -4.15
CA LYS A 226 3.11 -13.91 -3.96
C LYS A 226 3.74 -13.41 -2.67
N THR A 227 4.16 -12.16 -2.69
CA THR A 227 4.61 -11.44 -1.51
C THR A 227 3.41 -11.01 -0.68
N LYS A 228 3.30 -11.54 0.55
CA LYS A 228 2.33 -11.11 1.56
C LYS A 228 2.73 -9.74 2.09
N VAL A 229 1.78 -8.81 2.16
CA VAL A 229 1.98 -7.46 2.74
C VAL A 229 0.95 -7.25 3.85
N VAL A 230 1.43 -7.05 5.06
CA VAL A 230 0.61 -6.82 6.25
C VAL A 230 0.83 -5.41 6.76
N TYR A 231 -0.24 -4.63 6.86
CA TYR A 231 -0.22 -3.33 7.53
C TYR A 231 -0.77 -3.45 8.95
N ILE A 232 0.10 -3.35 9.94
CA ILE A 232 -0.17 -3.45 11.38
C ILE A 232 -0.40 -2.05 11.95
N VAL A 233 -1.46 -1.89 12.74
CA VAL A 233 -1.85 -0.62 13.33
C VAL A 233 -2.15 -0.83 14.80
N GLY A 234 -1.33 -0.25 15.67
CA GLY A 234 -1.62 -0.05 17.09
C GLY A 234 -1.83 1.45 17.33
N ILE A 235 -3.04 1.87 17.67
CA ILE A 235 -3.42 3.28 17.79
C ILE A 235 -4.17 3.57 19.09
N GLU A 236 -3.82 4.66 19.77
CA GLU A 236 -4.59 5.19 20.89
C GLU A 236 -5.69 6.11 20.35
N ALA A 237 -6.95 5.64 20.41
CA ALA A 237 -8.06 6.27 19.69
C ALA A 237 -8.68 7.50 20.38
N GLY A 238 -8.11 7.98 21.49
CA GLY A 238 -8.51 9.24 22.14
C GLY A 238 -9.97 9.29 22.60
N GLY A 239 -10.42 8.29 23.37
CA GLY A 239 -11.68 8.35 24.14
C GLY A 239 -12.87 7.54 23.58
N LEU A 240 -12.78 7.01 22.36
CA LEU A 240 -13.73 6.02 21.85
C LEU A 240 -13.41 4.62 22.39
N ALA A 241 -14.45 3.79 22.58
CA ALA A 241 -14.27 2.39 22.93
C ALA A 241 -13.46 1.65 21.83
N PRO A 242 -12.47 0.80 22.18
CA PRO A 242 -11.53 0.20 21.23
C PRO A 242 -12.16 -0.51 20.01
N ARG A 243 -13.33 -1.13 20.19
CA ARG A 243 -14.05 -1.82 19.11
C ARG A 243 -14.69 -0.86 18.09
N LEU A 244 -15.16 0.31 18.56
CA LEU A 244 -15.74 1.33 17.69
C LEU A 244 -14.65 2.05 16.89
N SER A 245 -13.49 2.30 17.52
CA SER A 245 -12.32 2.82 16.81
C SER A 245 -11.79 1.83 15.77
N ALA A 246 -11.69 0.53 16.09
CA ALA A 246 -11.29 -0.51 15.13
C ALA A 246 -12.16 -0.46 13.86
N ARG A 247 -13.49 -0.54 14.03
CA ARG A 247 -14.45 -0.53 12.91
C ARG A 247 -14.34 0.74 12.05
N TYR A 248 -14.01 1.87 12.67
CA TYR A 248 -13.88 3.15 11.98
C TYR A 248 -12.55 3.28 11.22
N TYR A 249 -11.44 2.84 11.82
CA TYR A 249 -10.11 3.01 11.26
C TYR A 249 -9.76 1.91 10.26
N MET A 250 -10.15 0.64 10.50
CA MET A 250 -9.78 -0.50 9.66
C MET A 250 -9.94 -0.25 8.15
N PRO A 251 -11.12 0.14 7.63
CA PRO A 251 -11.28 0.33 6.18
C PRO A 251 -10.31 1.36 5.60
N ARG A 252 -9.97 2.40 6.37
CA ARG A 252 -9.07 3.49 5.93
C ARG A 252 -7.62 3.04 5.82
N PHE A 253 -7.17 2.22 6.77
CA PHE A 253 -5.83 1.64 6.71
C PHE A 253 -5.75 0.55 5.62
N GLY A 254 -6.86 -0.16 5.35
CA GLY A 254 -6.99 -1.00 4.17
C GLY A 254 -6.89 -0.22 2.86
N GLU A 255 -7.55 0.95 2.73
CA GLU A 255 -7.39 1.83 1.55
C GLU A 255 -5.92 2.19 1.30
N VAL A 256 -5.15 2.46 2.36
CA VAL A 256 -3.69 2.76 2.25
C VAL A 256 -2.92 1.54 1.74
N LEU A 257 -3.21 0.34 2.27
CA LEU A 257 -2.58 -0.90 1.80
C LEU A 257 -2.90 -1.18 0.32
N GLY A 258 -4.17 -1.01 -0.08
CA GLY A 258 -4.58 -1.18 -1.48
C GLY A 258 -3.92 -0.17 -2.43
N ARG A 259 -3.61 1.05 -1.96
CA ARG A 259 -2.83 2.02 -2.75
C ARG A 259 -1.39 1.57 -2.95
N ILE A 260 -0.75 0.97 -1.94
CA ILE A 260 0.60 0.40 -2.08
C ILE A 260 0.60 -0.71 -3.12
N THR A 261 -0.27 -1.70 -2.99
CA THR A 261 -0.29 -2.85 -3.90
C THR A 261 -0.66 -2.45 -5.32
N THR A 262 -1.54 -1.46 -5.48
CA THR A 262 -1.83 -0.86 -6.79
C THR A 262 -0.63 -0.10 -7.37
N HIS A 263 0.07 0.69 -6.54
CA HIS A 263 1.26 1.42 -6.99
C HIS A 263 2.38 0.47 -7.44
N LEU A 264 2.65 -0.57 -6.67
CA LEU A 264 3.66 -1.59 -7.02
C LEU A 264 3.30 -2.31 -8.32
N ARG A 265 2.03 -2.69 -8.49
CA ARG A 265 1.54 -3.27 -9.74
C ARG A 265 1.72 -2.32 -10.91
N SER A 266 1.39 -1.03 -10.75
CA SER A 266 1.56 -0.04 -11.82
C SER A 266 3.02 0.16 -12.24
N ARG A 267 3.98 -0.02 -11.32
CA ARG A 267 5.41 0.10 -11.61
C ARG A 267 5.96 -1.10 -12.40
N GLN A 268 5.36 -2.28 -12.26
CA GLN A 268 5.72 -3.45 -13.05
C GLN A 268 5.22 -3.36 -14.51
N LEU A 269 4.27 -2.47 -14.78
CA LEU A 269 3.77 -2.22 -16.12
C LEU A 269 4.64 -1.17 -16.81
N ASP A 270 5.56 -1.63 -17.64
CA ASP A 270 6.42 -0.76 -18.46
C ASP A 270 5.73 -0.40 -19.79
N PRO A 271 5.31 0.86 -20.02
CA PRO A 271 4.68 1.26 -21.27
C PRO A 271 5.56 1.07 -22.51
N SER A 272 6.89 1.04 -22.36
CA SER A 272 7.81 0.80 -23.47
C SER A 272 7.71 -0.64 -24.00
N THR A 273 7.19 -1.57 -23.19
CA THR A 273 6.97 -2.97 -23.58
C THR A 273 5.61 -3.21 -24.22
N PHE A 274 4.74 -2.19 -24.27
CA PHE A 274 3.41 -2.35 -24.84
C PHE A 274 3.48 -2.58 -26.35
N ILE A 275 2.58 -3.44 -26.82
CA ILE A 275 2.50 -3.76 -28.23
C ILE A 275 1.85 -2.60 -28.98
N ASP A 276 2.51 -2.16 -30.05
CA ASP A 276 1.96 -1.15 -30.96
C ASP A 276 0.57 -1.55 -31.48
N GLN A 277 -0.33 -0.58 -31.60
CA GLN A 277 -1.72 -0.81 -32.00
C GLN A 277 -1.86 -1.49 -33.36
N SER A 278 -0.92 -1.26 -34.29
CA SER A 278 -0.90 -1.93 -35.60
C SER A 278 -0.72 -3.45 -35.52
N ARG A 279 -0.22 -3.96 -34.40
CA ARG A 279 0.05 -5.39 -34.16
C ARG A 279 -1.02 -6.05 -33.28
N TRP A 280 -2.06 -5.32 -32.90
CA TRP A 280 -3.15 -5.88 -32.10
C TRP A 280 -3.96 -6.88 -32.92
N ALA A 281 -4.47 -7.90 -32.26
CA ALA A 281 -5.39 -8.83 -32.88
C ALA A 281 -6.71 -8.10 -33.19
N ASP A 282 -7.28 -8.40 -34.36
CA ASP A 282 -8.52 -7.81 -34.81
C ASP A 282 -9.69 -8.23 -33.90
N LYS A 283 -10.37 -7.25 -33.32
CA LYS A 283 -11.53 -7.45 -32.46
C LYS A 283 -12.68 -8.11 -33.20
N GLU A 284 -12.89 -7.76 -34.47
CA GLU A 284 -14.06 -8.19 -35.23
C GLU A 284 -13.93 -9.66 -35.64
N ALA A 285 -12.73 -10.07 -36.05
CA ALA A 285 -12.40 -11.44 -36.41
C ALA A 285 -12.28 -12.40 -35.21
N ALA A 286 -12.19 -11.91 -33.98
CA ALA A 286 -12.03 -12.75 -32.81
C ALA A 286 -13.37 -13.41 -32.39
N GLU A 287 -13.43 -14.74 -32.45
CA GLU A 287 -14.59 -15.54 -32.01
C GLU A 287 -14.56 -15.85 -30.51
N PHE A 288 -13.36 -15.93 -29.91
CA PHE A 288 -13.15 -16.32 -28.51
C PHE A 288 -12.20 -15.37 -27.77
N CYS A 289 -12.49 -15.14 -26.48
CA CYS A 289 -11.58 -14.44 -25.58
C CYS A 289 -10.27 -15.22 -25.44
N GLN A 290 -9.14 -14.58 -25.70
CA GLN A 290 -7.82 -15.23 -25.64
C GLN A 290 -7.34 -15.54 -24.21
N CYS A 291 -8.04 -15.06 -23.17
CA CYS A 291 -7.70 -15.38 -21.78
C CYS A 291 -8.52 -16.53 -21.21
N CYS A 292 -9.85 -16.55 -21.43
CA CYS A 292 -10.73 -17.54 -20.81
C CYS A 292 -11.41 -18.47 -21.82
N SER A 293 -11.09 -18.32 -23.11
CA SER A 293 -11.66 -19.09 -24.23
C SER A 293 -13.19 -19.03 -24.34
N LYS A 294 -13.85 -18.11 -23.63
CA LYS A 294 -15.29 -17.87 -23.79
C LYS A 294 -15.56 -17.29 -25.17
N HIS A 295 -16.49 -17.89 -25.89
CA HIS A 295 -16.98 -17.37 -27.16
C HIS A 295 -17.65 -16.01 -26.95
N PHE A 296 -17.44 -15.05 -27.84
CA PHE A 296 -18.07 -13.72 -27.78
C PHE A 296 -19.55 -13.70 -28.18
N GLY A 297 -20.20 -14.88 -28.21
CA GLY A 297 -21.56 -15.11 -28.72
C GLY A 297 -21.64 -15.22 -30.24
N ALA A 298 -22.40 -16.20 -30.76
CA ALA A 298 -22.73 -16.33 -32.18
C ALA A 298 -24.03 -15.58 -32.56
N VAL A 299 -24.79 -15.10 -31.56
CA VAL A 299 -26.06 -14.39 -31.74
C VAL A 299 -25.82 -12.90 -31.48
N LYS A 300 -26.04 -12.05 -32.51
CA LYS A 300 -25.86 -10.58 -32.50
C LYS A 300 -26.57 -9.82 -31.37
N LEU A 301 -27.42 -10.48 -30.58
CA LEU A 301 -28.18 -9.90 -29.46
C LEU A 301 -27.42 -9.92 -28.11
N LEU A 302 -26.34 -10.70 -28.00
CA LEU A 302 -25.48 -10.76 -26.80
C LEU A 302 -24.07 -10.30 -27.15
N ASP A 303 -23.95 -9.21 -27.91
CA ASP A 303 -22.66 -8.66 -28.36
C ASP A 303 -21.79 -8.30 -27.15
N THR A 304 -20.93 -9.24 -26.78
CA THR A 304 -20.09 -9.10 -25.59
C THR A 304 -18.93 -8.20 -25.97
N ARG A 305 -18.90 -7.01 -25.37
CA ARG A 305 -17.89 -5.99 -25.66
C ARG A 305 -16.47 -6.58 -25.62
N ARG A 306 -15.74 -6.35 -26.72
CA ARG A 306 -14.39 -6.86 -26.96
C ARG A 306 -13.35 -5.78 -26.69
N TYR A 307 -12.27 -6.15 -26.02
CA TYR A 307 -11.18 -5.27 -25.65
C TYR A 307 -9.86 -5.85 -26.17
N ASN A 308 -8.85 -5.01 -26.43
CA ASN A 308 -7.48 -5.49 -26.63
C ASN A 308 -6.68 -5.24 -25.35
N CYS A 309 -5.79 -6.17 -25.03
CA CYS A 309 -4.74 -5.96 -24.04
C CYS A 309 -3.61 -5.14 -24.65
N VAL A 310 -3.21 -4.01 -24.04
CA VAL A 310 -2.07 -3.21 -24.54
C VAL A 310 -0.73 -3.95 -24.41
N SER A 311 -0.62 -4.90 -23.47
CA SER A 311 0.62 -5.63 -23.21
C SER A 311 0.87 -6.79 -24.18
N CYS A 312 -0.18 -7.51 -24.62
CA CYS A 312 -0.01 -8.64 -25.56
C CYS A 312 -0.67 -8.46 -26.92
N GLY A 313 -1.59 -7.48 -27.07
CA GLY A 313 -2.39 -7.23 -28.27
C GLY A 313 -3.62 -8.13 -28.42
N ASP A 314 -3.82 -9.11 -27.54
CA ASP A 314 -4.90 -10.11 -27.68
C ASP A 314 -6.29 -9.53 -27.40
N VAL A 315 -7.30 -10.13 -28.04
CA VAL A 315 -8.71 -9.79 -27.84
C VAL A 315 -9.31 -10.54 -26.66
N ILE A 316 -9.92 -9.80 -25.73
CA ILE A 316 -10.42 -10.31 -24.45
C ILE A 316 -11.83 -9.81 -24.16
N CYS A 317 -12.55 -10.56 -23.32
CA CYS A 317 -13.87 -10.15 -22.83
C CYS A 317 -13.78 -9.18 -21.65
N HIS A 318 -14.90 -8.52 -21.35
CA HIS A 318 -15.00 -7.58 -20.23
C HIS A 318 -14.51 -8.18 -18.90
N ALA A 319 -14.83 -9.44 -18.60
CA ALA A 319 -14.43 -10.09 -17.35
C ALA A 319 -12.91 -10.33 -17.24
N CYS A 320 -12.20 -10.41 -18.37
CA CYS A 320 -10.75 -10.56 -18.42
C CYS A 320 -10.03 -9.23 -18.62
N HIS A 321 -10.76 -8.13 -18.83
CA HIS A 321 -10.23 -6.80 -19.09
C HIS A 321 -10.14 -5.99 -17.79
N HIS A 322 -8.94 -5.55 -17.48
CA HIS A 322 -8.65 -4.68 -16.34
C HIS A 322 -8.12 -3.34 -16.84
N VAL A 323 -8.57 -2.26 -16.21
CA VAL A 323 -8.02 -0.93 -16.46
C VAL A 323 -6.98 -0.66 -15.39
N GLU A 324 -5.74 -0.48 -15.81
CA GLU A 324 -4.61 -0.13 -14.96
C GLU A 324 -4.16 1.30 -15.26
N GLU A 325 -3.61 1.98 -14.27
CA GLU A 325 -3.00 3.31 -14.43
C GLU A 325 -1.49 3.14 -14.53
N VAL A 326 -0.87 3.66 -15.59
CA VAL A 326 0.57 3.54 -15.85
C VAL A 326 1.19 4.93 -16.01
N HIS A 327 2.46 5.05 -15.63
CA HIS A 327 3.21 6.29 -15.75
C HIS A 327 3.86 6.32 -17.13
N VAL A 328 3.44 7.27 -17.99
CA VAL A 328 4.01 7.46 -19.33
C VAL A 328 5.20 8.42 -19.30
N SER A 329 5.19 9.34 -18.34
CA SER A 329 6.25 10.31 -18.02
C SER A 329 6.20 10.65 -16.52
N ASP A 330 7.17 11.41 -16.01
CA ASP A 330 7.21 11.84 -14.60
C ASP A 330 5.97 12.63 -14.13
N ALA A 331 5.16 13.17 -15.06
CA ALA A 331 3.97 13.96 -14.76
C ALA A 331 2.65 13.36 -15.29
N ASP A 332 2.69 12.46 -16.28
CA ASP A 332 1.49 11.98 -16.96
C ASP A 332 1.15 10.52 -16.63
N LYS A 333 -0.10 10.33 -16.23
CA LYS A 333 -0.71 9.03 -15.96
C LYS A 333 -1.71 8.69 -17.06
N ALA A 334 -1.61 7.50 -17.62
CA ALA A 334 -2.54 6.99 -18.62
C ALA A 334 -3.31 5.77 -18.09
N LYS A 335 -4.59 5.68 -18.41
CA LYS A 335 -5.40 4.48 -18.18
C LYS A 335 -5.29 3.55 -19.37
N VAL A 336 -4.85 2.32 -19.13
CA VAL A 336 -4.62 1.31 -20.17
C VAL A 336 -5.38 0.03 -19.88
N GLY A 337 -5.83 -0.65 -20.93
CA GLY A 337 -6.54 -1.92 -20.84
C GLY A 337 -5.58 -3.10 -20.88
N ILE A 338 -5.56 -3.93 -19.84
CA ILE A 338 -4.66 -5.09 -19.71
C ILE A 338 -5.48 -6.33 -19.42
N CYS A 339 -5.08 -7.46 -19.98
CA CYS A 339 -5.74 -8.73 -19.69
C CYS A 339 -5.32 -9.30 -18.34
N VAL A 340 -6.19 -10.11 -17.72
CA VAL A 340 -5.88 -10.78 -16.45
C VAL A 340 -4.55 -11.56 -16.47
N GLY A 341 -4.18 -12.15 -17.61
CA GLY A 341 -2.91 -12.91 -17.74
C GLY A 341 -1.66 -12.03 -17.78
N CYS A 342 -1.70 -10.90 -18.50
CA CYS A 342 -0.61 -9.91 -18.51
C CYS A 342 -0.57 -9.11 -17.20
N ARG A 343 -1.70 -8.97 -16.52
CA ARG A 343 -1.78 -8.32 -15.21
C ARG A 343 -1.10 -9.12 -14.11
N THR A 344 -1.01 -10.44 -14.25
CA THR A 344 -0.39 -11.35 -13.28
C THR A 344 0.98 -11.86 -13.71
N ARG A 345 1.49 -11.47 -14.89
CA ARG A 345 2.79 -11.90 -15.40
C ARG A 345 3.74 -10.71 -15.39
N ASP A 346 4.89 -10.91 -14.77
CA ASP A 346 6.00 -9.96 -14.78
C ASP A 346 6.51 -9.77 -16.22
N GLY A 347 6.99 -8.56 -16.52
CA GLY A 347 7.43 -8.12 -17.84
C GLY A 347 8.65 -8.90 -18.37
N GLY A 348 8.46 -10.13 -18.83
CA GLY A 348 9.55 -10.96 -19.32
C GLY A 348 9.09 -12.25 -20.00
N ARG A 349 9.22 -12.27 -21.33
CA ARG A 349 9.15 -13.44 -22.25
C ARG A 349 7.76 -14.01 -22.56
N ARG A 350 7.35 -13.82 -23.82
CA ARG A 350 6.42 -14.69 -24.55
C ARG A 350 6.89 -16.14 -24.45
N LEU A 351 6.11 -16.99 -23.77
CA LEU A 351 5.93 -18.35 -24.26
C LEU A 351 4.94 -18.25 -25.42
N SER A 352 5.45 -18.54 -26.61
CA SER A 352 4.67 -18.62 -27.84
C SER A 352 3.45 -19.53 -27.66
N ARG A 353 2.36 -19.09 -28.28
CA ARG A 353 1.17 -19.83 -28.71
C ARG A 353 1.40 -21.36 -28.75
N TRP A 354 0.55 -22.08 -28.03
CA TRP A 354 0.50 -23.55 -27.84
C TRP A 354 1.34 -24.15 -26.70
N SER A 355 0.86 -24.04 -25.46
CA SER A 355 0.92 -25.15 -24.49
C SER A 355 -0.05 -24.95 -23.31
N ARG A 356 -1.12 -25.75 -23.34
CA ARG A 356 -1.89 -26.30 -22.21
C ARG A 356 -2.36 -25.36 -21.09
N TRP A 357 -3.62 -24.92 -21.21
CA TRP A 357 -4.57 -25.12 -20.11
C TRP A 357 -5.45 -26.33 -20.44
N SER A 358 -5.01 -27.48 -19.96
CA SER A 358 -5.88 -28.64 -19.72
C SER A 358 -5.86 -28.89 -18.22
N THR A 359 -6.56 -28.04 -17.48
CA THR A 359 -7.06 -28.36 -16.15
C THR A 359 -8.57 -28.39 -16.24
N SER A 360 -9.05 -29.55 -16.70
CA SER A 360 -10.43 -29.96 -16.56
C SER A 360 -10.83 -29.90 -15.09
N PHE A 361 -11.80 -29.05 -14.77
CA PHE A 361 -12.58 -29.15 -13.55
C PHE A 361 -13.34 -30.48 -13.58
N SER A 362 -12.78 -31.51 -12.97
CA SER A 362 -13.52 -32.72 -12.64
C SER A 362 -14.34 -32.43 -11.40
N SER A 363 -15.64 -32.24 -11.60
CA SER A 363 -16.65 -32.28 -10.54
C SER A 363 -16.71 -33.70 -9.96
N SER A 364 -16.16 -33.90 -8.77
CA SER A 364 -16.33 -35.15 -8.02
C SER A 364 -17.74 -35.16 -7.41
N SER A 365 -18.66 -35.86 -8.08
CA SER A 365 -19.91 -36.34 -7.49
C SER A 365 -19.59 -37.45 -6.49
N THR A 366 -19.77 -37.18 -5.20
CA THR A 366 -19.69 -38.19 -4.14
C THR A 366 -20.92 -39.10 -4.21
N THR A 367 -20.76 -40.28 -4.80
CA THR A 367 -21.69 -41.41 -4.61
C THR A 367 -21.43 -42.06 -3.28
N SER A 368 -22.47 -42.10 -2.45
CA SER A 368 -22.57 -42.87 -1.22
C SER A 368 -22.46 -44.37 -1.50
N SER A 369 -21.53 -45.04 -0.83
CA SER A 369 -21.58 -46.49 -0.65
C SER A 369 -21.29 -46.78 0.81
N GLY A 370 -22.35 -47.17 1.53
CA GLY A 370 -22.22 -47.74 2.86
C GLY A 370 -21.61 -49.13 2.79
N VAL A 371 -20.75 -49.44 3.76
CA VAL A 371 -20.50 -50.81 4.19
C VAL A 371 -20.41 -50.79 5.72
N SER A 372 -21.45 -51.34 6.33
CA SER A 372 -21.46 -51.90 7.67
C SER A 372 -20.42 -53.01 7.81
N LEU A 373 -19.74 -53.09 8.95
CA LEU A 373 -19.75 -54.30 9.79
C LEU A 373 -19.04 -54.06 11.13
N SER A 374 -19.82 -54.35 12.16
CA SER A 374 -19.52 -54.70 13.55
C SER A 374 -18.31 -55.61 13.78
N MET A 375 -17.47 -55.30 14.77
CA MET A 375 -17.47 -55.92 16.10
C MET A 375 -16.57 -55.11 17.04
#